data_AF-A0A1U9NV42-F1
#
_entry.id   AF-A0A1U9NV42-F1
#
_cell.length_a   1.000
_cell.length_b   1.000
_cell.length_c   1.000
_cell.angle_alpha   90.00
_cell.angle_beta   90.00
_cell.angle_gamma   90.00
#
_symmetry.space_group_name_H-M   'P 1'
#
loop_
_entity.id
_entity.type
_entity.pdbx_description
1 polymer ?
#
loop_
_entity_poly.entity_id
_entity_poly.type
_entity_poly.pdbx_seq_one_letter_code
_entity_poly.pdbx_strand_id
1 'polypeptide(L)'
;MEMTTIVEYAVLALVAALAGTLTRRTVARRAAGRTAAASGGAAVDVPCQARWRQGLRRRFFGYGKLGAGPDGAGAVFKAPLRAAVRLPTGGRAVVRESWRPGMRVLEYRAPDGRRIDFQVYDAEADRAVRLLGVPDPVDR
;
A
#
# COMPACT_ATOMS: atom_id res chain seq x y z
N MET A 1 -18.38 40.35 -4.24
CA MET A 1 -17.24 39.55 -3.74
C MET A 1 -16.06 40.49 -3.66
N GLU A 2 -15.65 40.88 -2.47
CA GLU A 2 -14.58 41.85 -2.29
C GLU A 2 -13.25 41.26 -2.77
N MET A 3 -12.42 42.07 -3.42
CA MET A 3 -11.12 41.64 -3.97
C MET A 3 -10.24 40.96 -2.92
N THR A 4 -10.33 41.42 -1.66
CA THR A 4 -9.66 40.84 -0.49
C THR A 4 -10.01 39.38 -0.27
N THR A 5 -11.30 39.02 -0.38
CA THR A 5 -11.77 37.65 -0.21
C THR A 5 -11.21 36.72 -1.30
N ILE A 6 -11.06 37.19 -2.54
CA ILE A 6 -10.48 36.40 -3.64
C ILE A 6 -9.00 36.11 -3.37
N VAL A 7 -8.26 37.13 -2.92
CA VAL A 7 -6.83 37.00 -2.59
C VAL A 7 -6.62 36.03 -1.42
N GLU A 8 -7.46 36.10 -0.38
CA GLU A 8 -7.41 35.17 0.76
C GLU A 8 -7.62 33.72 0.32
N TYR A 9 -8.64 33.44 -0.49
CA TYR A 9 -8.88 32.10 -1.01
C TYR A 9 -7.74 31.61 -1.91
N ALA A 10 -7.16 32.49 -2.73
CA ALA A 10 -6.01 32.15 -3.56
C ALA A 10 -4.78 31.77 -2.72
N VAL A 11 -4.51 32.52 -1.65
CA VAL A 11 -3.41 32.22 -0.72
C VAL A 11 -3.66 30.89 0.00
N LEU A 12 -4.87 30.66 0.51
CA LEU A 12 -5.22 29.39 1.18
C LEU A 12 -5.09 28.19 0.23
N ALA A 13 -5.54 28.33 -1.02
CA ALA A 13 -5.40 27.30 -2.04
C ALA A 13 -3.92 27.00 -2.32
N LEU A 14 -3.07 28.03 -2.44
CA LEU A 14 -1.64 27.88 -2.66
C LEU A 14 -0.96 27.17 -1.48
N VAL A 15 -1.26 27.60 -0.25
CA VAL A 15 -0.70 26.99 0.97
C VAL A 15 -1.13 25.52 1.07
N ALA A 16 -2.40 25.21 0.81
CA ALA A 16 -2.89 23.84 0.79
C ALA A 16 -2.21 22.99 -0.28
N ALA A 17 -1.99 23.54 -1.48
CA ALA A 17 -1.28 22.85 -2.57
C ALA A 17 0.19 22.57 -2.21
N LEU A 18 0.89 23.54 -1.63
CA LEU A 18 2.27 23.39 -1.18
C LEU A 18 2.39 22.36 -0.04
N ALA A 19 1.54 22.47 0.98
CA ALA A 19 1.50 21.53 2.10
C ALA A 19 1.20 20.10 1.61
N GLY A 20 0.25 19.95 0.70
CA GLY A 20 -0.07 18.67 0.06
C GLY A 20 1.12 18.08 -0.69
N THR A 21 1.82 18.90 -1.47
CA THR A 21 3.00 18.49 -2.27
C THR A 21 4.16 18.07 -1.37
N LEU A 22 4.48 18.85 -0.34
CA LEU A 22 5.55 18.54 0.62
C LEU A 22 5.25 17.26 1.39
N THR A 23 4.00 17.08 1.82
CA THR A 23 3.56 15.86 2.51
C THR A 23 3.76 14.63 1.62
N ARG A 24 3.28 14.69 0.37
CA ARG A 24 3.46 13.61 -0.61
C ARG A 24 4.93 13.28 -0.86
N ARG A 25 5.77 14.30 -1.05
CA ARG A 25 7.21 14.13 -1.28
C ARG A 25 7.90 13.47 -0.08
N THR A 26 7.53 13.86 1.13
CA THR A 26 8.09 13.31 2.36
C THR A 26 7.69 11.84 2.51
N VAL A 27 6.43 11.52 2.25
CA VAL A 27 5.92 10.14 2.30
C VAL A 27 6.59 9.27 1.24
N ALA A 28 6.73 9.76 0.01
CA ALA A 28 7.42 9.06 -1.07
C ALA A 28 8.88 8.78 -0.73
N ARG A 29 9.59 9.76 -0.15
CA ARG A 29 10.97 9.58 0.35
C ARG A 29 11.06 8.52 1.44
N ARG A 30 10.10 8.49 2.38
CA ARG A 30 10.05 7.46 3.43
C ARG A 30 9.77 6.07 2.85
N ALA A 31 8.89 5.97 1.85
CA ALA A 31 8.64 4.72 1.14
C ALA A 31 9.91 4.22 0.43
N ALA A 32 10.59 5.09 -0.31
CA ALA A 32 11.87 4.76 -0.95
C ALA A 32 12.94 4.34 0.08
N GLY A 33 13.04 5.05 1.20
CA GLY A 33 13.96 4.70 2.29
C GLY A 33 13.67 3.33 2.91
N ARG A 34 12.39 2.96 3.07
CA ARG A 34 12.00 1.60 3.52
C ARG A 34 12.38 0.53 2.51
N THR A 35 12.18 0.80 1.22
CA THR A 35 12.58 -0.12 0.14
C THR A 35 14.10 -0.31 0.13
N ALA A 36 14.88 0.77 0.29
CA ALA A 36 16.34 0.70 0.37
C ALA A 36 16.84 -0.03 1.63
N ALA A 37 16.21 0.22 2.79
CA ALA A 37 16.54 -0.51 4.01
C ALA A 37 16.26 -2.02 3.85
N ALA A 38 15.15 -2.37 3.19
CA ALA A 38 14.80 -3.76 2.93
C ALA A 38 15.75 -4.45 1.96
N SER A 39 16.24 -3.76 0.92
CA SER A 39 17.29 -4.32 0.04
C SER A 39 18.61 -4.52 0.78
N GLY A 40 18.85 -3.76 1.85
CA GLY A 40 19.97 -3.96 2.79
C GLY A 40 19.73 -5.08 3.83
N GLY A 41 18.64 -5.84 3.72
CA GLY A 41 18.34 -6.98 4.59
C GLY A 41 17.45 -6.65 5.81
N ALA A 42 17.00 -5.41 5.98
CA ALA A 42 16.12 -5.07 7.10
C ALA A 42 14.71 -5.66 6.93
N ALA A 43 14.18 -6.25 7.99
CA ALA A 43 12.78 -6.69 8.06
C ALA A 43 11.86 -5.47 8.23
N VAL A 44 11.38 -4.92 7.11
CA VAL A 44 10.54 -3.70 7.10
C VAL A 44 9.10 -4.02 6.68
N ASP A 45 8.09 -3.55 7.40
CA ASP A 45 6.71 -3.72 6.92
C ASP A 45 6.37 -2.71 5.81
N VAL A 46 5.49 -3.10 4.88
CA VAL A 46 4.89 -2.23 3.86
C VAL A 46 3.56 -1.67 4.37
N PRO A 47 3.45 -0.36 4.64
CA PRO A 47 2.17 0.26 4.98
C PRO A 47 1.21 0.17 3.80
N CYS A 48 -0.02 -0.29 4.04
CA CYS A 48 -1.01 -0.46 2.98
C CYS A 48 -2.44 -0.29 3.49
N GLN A 49 -3.34 -0.02 2.56
CA GLN A 49 -4.77 -0.22 2.77
C GLN A 49 -5.18 -1.53 2.12
N ALA A 50 -5.79 -2.43 2.87
CA ALA A 50 -6.25 -3.71 2.34
C ALA A 50 -7.77 -3.77 2.23
N ARG A 51 -8.25 -4.45 1.19
CA ARG A 51 -9.67 -4.67 0.92
C ARG A 51 -9.90 -6.09 0.42
N TRP A 52 -10.79 -6.84 1.07
CA TRP A 52 -11.18 -8.17 0.60
C TRP A 52 -12.59 -8.54 1.04
N ARG A 53 -13.17 -9.59 0.44
CA ARG A 53 -14.39 -10.22 0.93
C ARG A 53 -14.06 -11.44 1.78
N GLN A 54 -14.65 -11.52 2.97
CA GLN A 54 -14.74 -12.69 3.83
C GLN A 54 -16.12 -13.33 3.62
N GLY A 55 -16.17 -14.33 2.74
CA GLY A 55 -17.41 -15.03 2.40
C GLY A 55 -18.46 -14.16 1.70
N LEU A 56 -19.72 -14.57 1.80
CA LEU A 56 -20.86 -13.95 1.09
C LEU A 56 -21.24 -12.55 1.62
N ARG A 57 -20.81 -12.15 2.83
CA ARG A 57 -21.36 -10.95 3.50
C ARG A 57 -20.36 -9.96 4.09
N ARG A 58 -19.14 -10.36 4.49
CA ARG A 58 -18.23 -9.43 5.18
C ARG A 58 -17.19 -8.87 4.23
N ARG A 59 -17.16 -7.55 4.05
CA ARG A 59 -16.08 -6.87 3.32
C ARG A 59 -15.12 -6.29 4.34
N PHE A 60 -13.87 -6.75 4.34
CA PHE A 60 -12.81 -6.07 5.04
C PHE A 60 -12.38 -4.85 4.24
N PHE A 61 -12.20 -3.73 4.94
CA PHE A 61 -11.53 -2.53 4.46
C PHE A 61 -10.80 -1.91 5.65
N GLY A 62 -9.50 -1.64 5.52
CA GLY A 62 -8.73 -1.08 6.62
C GLY A 62 -7.27 -0.81 6.27
N TYR A 63 -6.68 0.11 7.03
CA TYR A 63 -5.25 0.41 6.96
C TYR A 63 -4.47 -0.52 7.87
N GLY A 64 -3.28 -0.91 7.42
CA GLY A 64 -2.41 -1.80 8.16
C GLY A 64 -1.04 -1.88 7.53
N LYS A 65 -0.36 -2.97 7.86
CA LYS A 65 1.00 -3.26 7.44
C LYS A 65 1.05 -4.67 6.87
N LEU A 66 1.65 -4.82 5.70
CA LEU A 66 1.99 -6.09 5.09
C LEU A 66 3.46 -6.38 5.40
N GLY A 67 3.73 -7.50 6.05
CA GLY A 67 5.09 -7.90 6.44
C GLY A 67 5.32 -9.39 6.24
N ALA A 68 6.55 -9.82 6.50
CA ALA A 68 6.86 -11.24 6.59
C ALA A 68 6.28 -11.82 7.89
N GLY A 69 5.84 -13.07 7.86
CA GLY A 69 5.46 -13.81 9.05
C GLY A 69 6.64 -14.01 10.01
N PRO A 70 6.37 -14.28 11.30
CA PRO A 70 7.39 -14.40 12.35
C PRO A 70 8.47 -15.48 12.07
N ASP A 71 8.20 -16.44 11.18
CA ASP A 71 9.13 -17.52 10.82
C ASP A 71 9.60 -17.45 9.36
N GLY A 72 9.43 -16.31 8.69
CA GLY A 72 9.58 -16.20 7.23
C GLY A 72 8.50 -16.97 6.44
N ALA A 73 7.62 -17.68 7.13
CA ALA A 73 6.49 -18.42 6.58
C ALA A 73 5.36 -17.46 6.17
N GLY A 74 5.50 -16.95 4.95
CA GLY A 74 4.46 -16.25 4.23
C GLY A 74 4.21 -14.80 4.63
N ALA A 75 3.25 -14.17 3.96
CA ALA A 75 2.88 -12.79 4.20
C ALA A 75 1.87 -12.66 5.33
N VAL A 76 2.01 -11.63 6.16
CA VAL A 76 1.07 -11.29 7.23
C VAL A 76 0.58 -9.87 7.03
N PHE A 77 -0.74 -9.68 7.09
CA PHE A 77 -1.36 -8.38 7.19
C PHE A 77 -1.79 -8.09 8.63
N LYS A 78 -1.30 -6.98 9.20
CA LYS A 78 -1.63 -6.53 10.55
C LYS A 78 -2.29 -5.16 10.51
N ALA A 79 -3.50 -5.05 11.05
CA ALA A 79 -4.21 -3.79 11.24
C ALA A 79 -4.27 -3.44 12.75
N PRO A 80 -4.34 -2.14 13.11
CA PRO A 80 -4.52 -1.74 14.50
C PRO A 80 -5.77 -2.37 15.12
N LEU A 81 -5.66 -2.83 16.38
CA LEU A 81 -6.77 -3.40 17.15
C LEU A 81 -7.44 -4.62 16.51
N ARG A 82 -6.77 -5.30 15.58
CA ARG A 82 -7.26 -6.52 14.92
C ARG A 82 -6.21 -7.63 15.00
N ALA A 83 -6.70 -8.86 15.00
CA ALA A 83 -5.85 -10.02 14.86
C ALA A 83 -5.08 -9.95 13.52
N ALA A 84 -3.82 -10.37 13.56
CA ALA A 84 -3.01 -10.49 12.36
C ALA A 84 -3.61 -11.57 11.43
N VAL A 85 -3.67 -11.26 10.14
CA VAL A 85 -4.22 -12.16 9.12
C VAL A 85 -3.04 -12.74 8.34
N ARG A 86 -2.83 -14.05 8.47
CA ARG A 86 -1.91 -14.78 7.59
C ARG A 86 -2.51 -14.83 6.18
N LEU A 87 -1.74 -14.40 5.21
CA LEU A 87 -2.09 -14.43 3.81
C LEU A 87 -1.43 -15.66 3.17
N PRO A 88 -2.15 -16.40 2.32
CA PRO A 88 -1.51 -17.39 1.47
C PRO A 88 -0.42 -16.72 0.64
N THR A 89 0.68 -17.41 0.42
CA THR A 89 1.71 -16.99 -0.54
C THR A 89 1.56 -17.72 -1.86
N GLY A 90 2.13 -17.17 -2.93
CA GLY A 90 1.97 -17.67 -4.28
C GLY A 90 0.78 -17.04 -4.98
N GLY A 91 0.29 -17.67 -6.05
CA GLY A 91 -0.86 -17.17 -6.80
C GLY A 91 -0.46 -16.15 -7.87
N ARG A 92 -1.25 -15.08 -8.01
CA ARG A 92 -1.04 -14.05 -9.05
C ARG A 92 -1.35 -12.67 -8.48
N ALA A 93 -0.58 -11.68 -8.89
CA ALA A 93 -0.90 -10.30 -8.60
C ALA A 93 -0.76 -9.41 -9.83
N VAL A 94 -1.57 -8.37 -9.90
CA VAL A 94 -1.50 -7.34 -10.94
C VAL A 94 -1.38 -5.98 -10.27
N VAL A 95 -0.38 -5.21 -10.67
CA VAL A 95 -0.19 -3.83 -10.22
C VAL A 95 -0.91 -2.89 -11.17
N ARG A 96 -1.78 -2.05 -10.65
CA ARG A 96 -2.55 -1.03 -11.39
C ARG A 96 -2.27 0.36 -10.82
N GLU A 97 -2.45 1.37 -11.67
CA GLU A 97 -2.46 2.75 -11.21
C GLU A 97 -3.62 3.00 -10.24
N SER A 98 -3.35 3.79 -9.21
CA SER A 98 -4.39 4.29 -8.34
C SER A 98 -4.79 5.70 -8.75
N TRP A 99 -6.06 6.05 -8.55
CA TRP A 99 -6.51 7.44 -8.63
C TRP A 99 -5.82 8.34 -7.59
N ARG A 100 -5.26 7.76 -6.52
CA ARG A 100 -4.46 8.47 -5.53
C ARG A 100 -3.03 8.66 -6.04
N PRO A 101 -2.54 9.90 -6.20
CA PRO A 101 -1.19 10.14 -6.70
C PRO A 101 -0.12 9.50 -5.82
N GLY A 102 0.86 8.83 -6.45
CA GLY A 102 1.98 8.16 -5.78
C GLY A 102 1.64 6.81 -5.14
N MET A 103 0.47 6.24 -5.47
CA MET A 103 0.00 4.96 -4.96
C MET A 103 -0.34 4.01 -6.12
N ARG A 104 -0.10 2.71 -5.90
CA ARG A 104 -0.59 1.62 -6.75
C ARG A 104 -1.67 0.81 -6.04
N VAL A 105 -2.51 0.17 -6.84
CA VAL A 105 -3.39 -0.90 -6.38
C VAL A 105 -2.82 -2.23 -6.84
N LEU A 106 -2.49 -3.08 -5.89
CA LEU A 106 -2.09 -4.45 -6.09
C LEU A 106 -3.33 -5.35 -5.97
N GLU A 107 -3.79 -5.89 -7.08
CA GLU A 107 -4.87 -6.87 -7.12
C GLU A 107 -4.28 -8.27 -6.95
N TYR A 108 -4.32 -8.79 -5.72
CA TYR A 108 -3.81 -10.10 -5.38
C TYR A 108 -4.92 -11.17 -5.49
N ARG A 109 -4.65 -12.23 -6.24
CA ARG A 109 -5.43 -13.47 -6.26
C ARG A 109 -4.63 -14.57 -5.59
N ALA A 110 -5.04 -14.91 -4.38
CA ALA A 110 -4.45 -15.98 -3.60
C ALA A 110 -4.71 -17.35 -4.24
N PRO A 111 -3.84 -18.36 -3.99
CA PRO A 111 -4.03 -19.73 -4.47
C PRO A 111 -5.36 -20.37 -4.06
N ASP A 112 -5.92 -19.95 -2.92
CA ASP A 112 -7.21 -20.42 -2.42
C ASP A 112 -8.42 -19.70 -3.06
N GLY A 113 -8.18 -18.91 -4.10
CA GLY A 113 -9.22 -18.18 -4.85
C GLY A 113 -9.64 -16.85 -4.23
N ARG A 114 -9.12 -16.47 -3.04
CA ARG A 114 -9.43 -15.16 -2.45
C ARG A 114 -8.84 -14.03 -3.28
N ARG A 115 -9.65 -13.00 -3.52
CA ARG A 115 -9.19 -11.73 -4.07
C ARG A 115 -8.99 -10.71 -2.94
N ILE A 116 -7.80 -10.12 -2.91
CA ILE A 116 -7.40 -9.09 -1.95
C ILE A 116 -6.78 -7.94 -2.73
N ASP A 117 -7.31 -6.74 -2.55
CA ASP A 117 -6.70 -5.54 -3.13
C ASP A 117 -5.88 -4.83 -2.04
N PHE A 118 -4.62 -4.50 -2.33
CA PHE A 118 -3.78 -3.67 -1.48
C PHE A 118 -3.49 -2.35 -2.18
N GLN A 119 -3.77 -1.23 -1.53
CA GLN A 119 -3.28 0.07 -1.98
C GLN A 119 -1.98 0.38 -1.23
N VAL A 120 -0.89 0.56 -1.98
CA VAL A 120 0.48 0.74 -1.49
C VAL A 120 1.13 1.94 -2.16
N TYR A 121 2.21 2.48 -1.59
CA TYR A 121 3.02 3.49 -2.27
C TYR A 121 3.76 2.89 -3.46
N ASP A 122 3.94 3.67 -4.53
CA ASP A 122 4.59 3.23 -5.77
C ASP A 122 5.93 2.55 -5.53
N ALA A 123 6.78 3.16 -4.69
CA ALA A 123 8.11 2.65 -4.36
C ALA A 123 8.11 1.31 -3.60
N GLU A 124 6.95 0.87 -3.10
CA GLU A 124 6.79 -0.36 -2.32
C GLU A 124 5.97 -1.43 -3.05
N ALA A 125 5.50 -1.16 -4.28
CA ALA A 125 4.63 -2.07 -5.02
C ALA A 125 5.27 -3.44 -5.27
N ASP A 126 6.46 -3.47 -5.88
CA ASP A 126 7.17 -4.72 -6.19
C ASP A 126 7.51 -5.50 -4.93
N ARG A 127 7.84 -4.78 -3.86
CA ARG A 127 8.12 -5.38 -2.56
C ARG A 127 6.89 -6.04 -1.96
N ALA A 128 5.72 -5.41 -2.08
CA ALA A 128 4.46 -6.01 -1.65
C ALA A 128 4.15 -7.29 -2.46
N VAL A 129 4.46 -7.32 -3.77
CA VAL A 129 4.34 -8.54 -4.59
C VAL A 129 5.27 -9.65 -4.09
N ARG A 130 6.55 -9.33 -3.83
CA ARG A 130 7.53 -10.28 -3.29
C ARG A 130 7.13 -10.84 -1.93
N LEU A 131 6.59 -10.01 -1.03
CA LEU A 131 6.09 -10.47 0.27
C LEU A 131 4.96 -11.49 0.12
N LEU A 132 4.12 -11.36 -0.90
CA LEU A 132 3.06 -12.32 -1.21
C LEU A 132 3.59 -13.58 -1.91
N GLY A 133 4.89 -13.67 -2.20
CA GLY A 133 5.50 -14.83 -2.85
C GLY A 133 4.96 -15.10 -4.25
N VAL A 134 4.47 -14.08 -4.95
CA VAL A 134 4.00 -14.22 -6.34
C VAL A 134 5.23 -14.36 -7.25
N PRO A 135 5.32 -15.45 -8.05
CA PRO A 135 6.45 -15.66 -8.95
C PRO A 135 6.53 -14.57 -10.01
N ASP A 136 7.74 -14.21 -10.42
CA ASP A 136 7.94 -13.20 -11.46
C ASP A 136 7.35 -13.75 -12.78
N PRO A 137 6.76 -12.91 -13.66
CA PRO A 137 6.23 -13.38 -14.92
C PRO A 137 7.31 -13.93 -15.86
N VAL A 138 8.59 -13.69 -15.58
CA VAL A 138 9.76 -14.25 -16.29
C VAL A 138 10.02 -15.71 -15.90
N ASP A 139 9.48 -16.18 -14.77
CA ASP A 139 9.67 -17.55 -14.27
C ASP A 139 8.63 -18.56 -14.84
N ARG A 140 8.03 -18.26 -16.00
CA ARG A 140 7.03 -19.10 -16.69
C ARG A 140 7.37 -19.43 -18.12
#